data_AF-M5BWA0-F1
#
_entry.id   AF-M5BWA0-F1
#
_cell.length_a   1.000
_cell.length_b   1.000
_cell.length_c   1.000
_cell.angle_alpha   90.00
_cell.angle_beta   90.00
_cell.angle_gamma   90.00
#
_symmetry.space_group_name_H-M   'P 1'
#
loop_
_entity.id
_entity.type
_entity.pdbx_description
1 polymer ?
#
loop_
_entity_poly.entity_id
_entity_poly.type
_entity_poly.pdbx_seq_one_letter_code
_entity_poly.pdbx_strand_id
1 'polypeptide(L)'
;MPSLNALPGGIYRISDGRGRWLSQSGVGPGTGAGTQLVLLTEEEGTDAGFNWKLEYDKAQSSHTIQNVASSLYASFEGDPTENAHLGAHPTPRYYDLVSDGSQGLK
;
A
#
# COMPACT_ATOMS: atom_id res chain seq x y z
N MET A 1 -26.37 2.16 -9.97
CA MET A 1 -25.45 1.15 -10.53
C MET A 1 -24.16 1.22 -9.71
N PRO A 2 -23.64 0.13 -9.13
CA PRO A 2 -22.31 0.20 -8.56
C PRO A 2 -21.34 0.44 -9.73
N SER A 3 -20.50 1.47 -9.63
CA SER A 3 -19.48 1.74 -10.63
C SER A 3 -18.54 0.54 -10.71
N LEU A 4 -18.27 0.06 -11.92
CA LEU A 4 -17.33 -1.03 -12.22
C LEU A 4 -15.85 -0.70 -11.88
N ASN A 5 -15.59 0.42 -11.20
CA ASN A 5 -14.26 1.03 -11.08
C ASN A 5 -13.66 1.00 -9.68
N ALA A 6 -14.30 0.36 -8.69
CA ALA A 6 -13.75 0.24 -7.34
C ALA A 6 -13.43 -1.22 -7.04
N LEU A 7 -12.16 -1.51 -6.72
CA LEU A 7 -11.81 -2.78 -6.08
C LEU A 7 -12.63 -2.92 -4.78
N PRO A 8 -13.18 -4.10 -4.49
CA PRO A 8 -13.93 -4.30 -3.27
C PRO A 8 -13.02 -4.08 -2.06
N GLY A 9 -13.54 -3.42 -1.02
CA GLY A 9 -12.79 -3.28 0.22
C GLY A 9 -12.43 -4.65 0.81
N GLY A 10 -11.24 -4.78 1.35
CA GLY A 10 -10.72 -6.08 1.81
C GLY A 10 -9.27 -6.03 2.23
N ILE A 11 -8.73 -7.18 2.65
CA ILE A 11 -7.32 -7.35 2.97
C ILE A 11 -6.61 -7.89 1.73
N TYR A 12 -5.56 -7.22 1.32
CA TYR A 12 -4.76 -7.53 0.14
C TYR A 12 -3.28 -7.56 0.48
N ARG A 13 -2.54 -8.30 -0.34
CA ARG A 13 -1.10 -8.11 -0.52
C ARG A 13 -0.87 -7.39 -1.85
N ILE A 14 0.02 -6.40 -1.86
CA ILE A 14 0.28 -5.56 -3.04
C ILE A 14 1.65 -5.94 -3.61
N SER A 15 1.69 -6.43 -4.87
CA SER A 15 2.92 -6.89 -5.52
C SER A 15 3.41 -5.89 -6.57
N ASP A 16 4.73 -5.86 -6.79
CA ASP A 16 5.36 -5.18 -7.93
C ASP A 16 5.36 -6.02 -9.22
N GLY A 17 4.77 -7.22 -9.21
CA GLY A 17 4.75 -8.16 -10.32
C GLY A 17 6.07 -8.89 -10.58
N ARG A 18 7.10 -8.65 -9.75
CA ARG A 18 8.45 -9.24 -9.87
C ARG A 18 8.82 -10.07 -8.64
N GLY A 19 7.82 -10.55 -7.91
CA GLY A 19 8.01 -11.39 -6.72
C GLY A 19 8.29 -10.62 -5.44
N ARG A 20 8.16 -9.28 -5.44
CA ARG A 20 8.25 -8.48 -4.22
C ARG A 20 6.89 -7.91 -3.85
N TRP A 21 6.75 -7.63 -2.56
CA TRP A 21 5.50 -7.21 -1.94
C TRP A 21 5.71 -5.94 -1.13
N LEU A 22 4.75 -5.03 -1.20
CA LEU A 22 4.72 -3.83 -0.37
C LEU A 22 4.63 -4.26 1.09
N SER A 23 5.64 -3.88 1.86
CA SER A 23 5.77 -4.19 3.27
C SER A 23 5.87 -2.90 4.06
N GLN A 24 5.16 -2.85 5.18
CA GLN A 24 5.58 -1.97 6.23
C GLN A 24 6.91 -2.51 6.76
N SER A 25 7.96 -1.70 6.68
CA SER A 25 9.27 -2.01 7.23
C SER A 25 9.13 -2.46 8.69
N GLY A 26 9.23 -3.77 8.92
CA GLY A 26 9.56 -4.38 10.21
C GLY A 26 11.04 -4.74 10.29
N VAL A 27 11.88 -4.13 9.43
CA VAL A 27 13.29 -4.48 9.29
C VAL A 27 14.00 -4.16 10.62
N GLY A 28 14.75 -5.14 11.14
CA GLY A 28 15.34 -5.12 12.47
C GLY A 28 16.16 -3.86 12.82
N PRO A 29 16.51 -3.69 14.11
CA PRO A 29 17.17 -2.48 14.60
C PRO A 29 18.45 -2.15 13.82
N GLY A 30 18.54 -0.93 13.26
CA GLY A 30 19.75 -0.40 12.65
C GLY A 30 19.61 0.20 11.23
N THR A 31 18.46 0.10 10.57
CA THR A 31 18.30 0.53 9.16
C THR A 31 17.72 1.92 8.96
N GLY A 32 17.36 2.67 10.02
CA GLY A 32 16.85 4.04 9.92
C GLY A 32 15.49 4.20 9.23
N ALA A 33 14.88 3.11 8.76
CA ALA A 33 13.69 3.08 7.92
C ALA A 33 12.36 3.08 8.72
N GLY A 34 12.34 3.71 9.90
CA GLY A 34 11.30 3.51 10.94
C GLY A 34 9.85 3.80 10.53
N THR A 35 9.64 4.43 9.38
CA THR A 35 8.32 4.67 8.79
C THR A 35 8.27 4.39 7.29
N GLN A 36 9.37 4.06 6.62
CA GLN A 36 9.37 3.91 5.16
C GLN A 36 8.75 2.57 4.73
N LEU A 37 7.92 2.60 3.69
CA LEU A 37 7.45 1.38 3.04
C LEU A 37 8.50 0.86 2.07
N VAL A 38 8.66 -0.46 2.04
CA VAL A 38 9.68 -1.14 1.25
C VAL A 38 9.05 -2.28 0.45
N LEU A 39 9.72 -2.68 -0.63
CA LEU A 39 9.37 -3.89 -1.38
C LEU A 39 10.30 -5.01 -0.93
N LEU A 40 9.73 -6.07 -0.35
CA LEU A 40 10.48 -7.22 0.17
C LEU A 40 10.03 -8.51 -0.53
N THR A 41 10.90 -9.50 -0.63
CA THR A 41 10.50 -10.87 -0.96
C THR A 41 9.78 -11.51 0.24
N GLU A 42 9.13 -12.67 0.04
CA GLU A 42 8.45 -13.37 1.15
C GLU A 42 9.42 -13.77 2.28
N GLU A 43 10.66 -14.10 1.93
CA GLU A 43 11.70 -14.48 2.89
C GLU A 43 12.25 -13.31 3.70
N GLU A 44 12.17 -12.10 3.16
CA GLU A 44 12.72 -10.88 3.79
C GLU A 44 11.73 -10.20 4.75
N GLY A 45 10.43 -10.39 4.54
CA GLY A 45 9.39 -9.70 5.30
C GLY A 45 8.67 -10.56 6.32
N THR A 46 7.57 -10.02 6.85
CA THR A 46 6.68 -10.71 7.78
C THR A 46 5.26 -10.64 7.26
N ASP A 47 4.43 -11.65 7.57
CA ASP A 47 3.04 -11.66 7.13
C ASP A 47 2.27 -10.42 7.63
N ALA A 48 2.55 -9.97 8.86
CA ALA A 48 2.01 -8.74 9.43
C ALA A 48 2.37 -7.48 8.61
N GLY A 49 3.59 -7.41 8.07
CA GLY A 49 4.05 -6.30 7.23
C GLY A 49 3.40 -6.26 5.85
N PHE A 50 2.95 -7.41 5.32
CA PHE A 50 2.42 -7.55 3.96
C PHE A 50 0.91 -7.39 3.83
N ASN A 51 0.15 -7.43 4.92
CA ASN A 51 -1.30 -7.37 4.88
C ASN A 51 -1.81 -5.93 4.97
N TRP A 52 -2.50 -5.48 3.91
CA TRP A 52 -3.02 -4.13 3.75
C TRP A 52 -4.53 -4.14 3.54
N LYS A 53 -5.25 -3.38 4.36
CA LYS A 53 -6.66 -3.11 4.21
C LYS A 53 -6.85 -2.01 3.15
N LEU A 54 -7.58 -2.34 2.09
CA LEU A 54 -8.04 -1.40 1.08
C LEU A 54 -9.48 -0.97 1.42
N GLU A 55 -9.74 0.32 1.51
CA GLU A 55 -11.08 0.86 1.75
C GLU A 55 -11.42 1.97 0.75
N TYR A 56 -12.67 2.00 0.28
CA TYR A 56 -13.14 3.05 -0.63
C TYR A 56 -13.81 4.19 0.16
N ASP A 57 -13.27 5.39 0.05
CA ASP A 57 -13.85 6.60 0.61
C ASP A 57 -14.78 7.24 -0.43
N LYS A 58 -16.09 7.24 -0.14
CA LYS A 58 -17.11 7.80 -1.04
C LYS A 58 -17.03 9.32 -1.17
N ALA A 59 -16.56 10.03 -0.15
CA ALA A 59 -16.46 11.48 -0.16
C ALA A 59 -15.32 11.94 -1.08
N GLN A 60 -14.21 11.20 -1.08
CA GLN A 60 -13.07 11.46 -1.96
C GLN A 60 -13.16 10.75 -3.32
N SER A 61 -14.03 9.73 -3.44
CA SER A 61 -14.12 8.85 -4.62
C SER A 61 -12.82 8.13 -4.95
N SER A 62 -12.05 7.77 -3.92
CA SER A 62 -10.71 7.13 -4.03
C SER A 62 -10.51 6.14 -2.89
N HIS A 63 -9.41 5.38 -2.93
CA HIS A 63 -9.09 4.36 -1.93
C HIS A 63 -8.04 4.81 -0.91
N THR A 64 -8.12 4.28 0.30
CA THR A 64 -7.05 4.33 1.29
C THR A 64 -6.42 2.94 1.46
N ILE A 65 -5.15 2.91 1.86
CA ILE A 65 -4.38 1.68 2.05
C ILE A 65 -3.80 1.71 3.47
N GLN A 66 -4.28 0.83 4.35
CA GLN A 66 -3.90 0.80 5.78
C GLN A 66 -3.26 -0.54 6.13
N ASN A 67 -2.09 -0.54 6.78
CA ASN A 67 -1.48 -1.78 7.24
C ASN A 67 -2.32 -2.39 8.38
N VAL A 68 -2.63 -3.68 8.29
CA VAL A 68 -3.52 -4.36 9.25
C VAL A 68 -2.89 -4.43 10.64
N ALA A 69 -1.58 -4.63 10.74
CA ALA A 69 -0.89 -4.82 12.02
C ALA A 69 -0.68 -3.51 12.79
N SER A 70 -0.28 -2.42 12.10
CA SER A 70 0.01 -1.14 12.75
C SER A 70 -1.13 -0.13 12.72
N SER A 71 -2.16 -0.36 11.91
CA SER A 71 -3.21 0.63 11.61
C SER A 71 -2.71 1.94 10.98
N LEU A 72 -1.47 1.97 10.48
CA LEU A 72 -0.91 3.13 9.77
C LEU A 72 -1.22 3.05 8.27
N TYR A 73 -1.42 4.20 7.64
CA TYR A 73 -1.69 4.32 6.22
C TYR A 73 -0.41 4.41 5.40
N ALA A 74 -0.43 3.82 4.21
CA ALA A 74 0.50 4.19 3.15
C ALA A 74 0.26 5.66 2.79
N SER A 75 1.25 6.51 3.03
CA SER A 75 1.12 7.96 2.97
C SER A 75 2.49 8.63 2.84
N PHE A 76 2.52 9.96 2.76
CA PHE A 76 3.74 10.75 2.71
C PHE A 76 3.82 11.69 3.91
N GLU A 77 5.05 11.93 4.38
CA GLU A 77 5.31 13.07 5.26
C GLU A 77 5.34 14.35 4.42
N GLY A 78 4.29 15.16 4.54
CA GLY A 78 4.14 16.39 3.74
C GLY A 78 3.65 16.14 2.31
N ASP A 79 4.07 16.99 1.39
CA ASP A 79 3.59 17.00 0.00
C ASP A 79 4.25 15.90 -0.85
N PRO A 80 3.50 15.25 -1.75
CA PRO A 80 4.01 14.20 -2.64
C PRO A 80 4.86 14.82 -3.77
N THR A 81 6.11 15.10 -3.46
CA THR A 81 7.11 15.61 -4.42
C THR A 81 7.84 14.47 -5.13
N GLU A 82 8.58 14.80 -6.19
CA GLU A 82 9.42 13.83 -6.88
C GLU A 82 10.43 13.20 -5.90
N ASN A 83 10.56 11.87 -5.92
CA ASN A 83 11.38 11.07 -5.00
C ASN A 83 10.92 11.06 -3.53
N ALA A 84 9.76 11.62 -3.19
CA ALA A 84 9.21 11.47 -1.84
C ALA A 84 9.02 9.99 -1.49
N HIS A 85 9.50 9.61 -0.31
CA HIS A 85 9.37 8.23 0.16
C HIS A 85 7.95 7.98 0.68
N LEU A 86 7.33 6.92 0.16
CA LEU A 86 6.08 6.43 0.72
C LEU A 86 6.37 5.77 2.07
N GLY A 87 5.62 6.17 3.10
CA GLY A 87 5.77 5.68 4.47
C GLY A 87 4.45 5.25 5.11
N ALA A 88 4.54 4.75 6.33
CA ALA A 88 3.45 4.38 7.22
C ALA A 88 3.16 5.56 8.17
N HIS A 89 2.02 6.22 8.00
CA HIS A 89 1.64 7.41 8.78
C HIS A 89 0.19 7.33 9.32
N PRO A 90 -0.15 8.08 10.38
CA PRO A 90 -1.51 8.12 10.92
C PRO A 90 -2.54 8.77 9.98
N THR A 91 -2.10 9.65 9.09
CA THR A 91 -2.97 10.40 8.17
C THR A 91 -3.03 9.71 6.81
N PRO A 92 -4.23 9.41 6.28
CA PRO A 92 -4.38 8.74 5.00
C PRO A 92 -4.00 9.63 3.82
N ARG A 93 -3.54 8.99 2.74
CA ARG A 93 -3.57 9.53 1.39
C ARG A 93 -4.55 8.72 0.55
N TYR A 94 -5.06 9.36 -0.49
CA TYR A 94 -6.10 8.83 -1.36
C TYR A 94 -5.50 8.42 -2.70
N TYR A 95 -5.81 7.20 -3.12
CA TYR A 95 -5.26 6.56 -4.31
C TYR A 95 -6.37 6.25 -5.30
N ASP A 96 -6.14 6.63 -6.55
CA ASP A 96 -7.01 6.24 -7.65
C ASP A 96 -6.60 4.88 -8.18
N LEU A 97 -7.59 4.05 -8.48
CA LEU A 97 -7.35 2.77 -9.15
C LEU A 97 -7.14 3.03 -10.65
N VAL A 98 -5.93 2.76 -11.13
CA VAL A 98 -5.65 2.75 -12.56
C VAL A 98 -5.69 1.31 -13.05
N SER A 99 -6.55 1.03 -14.01
CA SER A 99 -6.50 -0.24 -14.75
C SER A 99 -5.31 -0.19 -15.69
N ASP A 100 -4.30 -1.01 -15.43
CA ASP A 100 -3.39 -1.35 -16.51
C ASP A 100 -4.18 -2.17 -17.53
N GLY A 101 -4.11 -1.85 -18.81
CA GLY A 101 -4.81 -2.58 -19.86
C GLY A 101 -4.30 -4.03 -20.05
N SER A 102 -3.47 -4.56 -19.13
CA SER A 102 -2.83 -5.87 -19.21
C SER A 102 -3.71 -7.01 -18.65
N GLN A 103 -5.03 -6.88 -18.79
CA GLN A 103 -5.93 -8.03 -18.83
C GLN A 103 -5.68 -8.82 -20.13
N GLY A 104 -4.60 -9.60 -20.21
CA GLY A 104 -4.42 -10.52 -21.32
C GLY A 104 -3.00 -10.92 -21.66
N LEU A 105 -2.30 -11.61 -20.77
CA LEU A 105 -1.44 -12.70 -21.20
C LEU A 105 -1.82 -13.94 -20.38
N LYS A 106 -2.53 -14.85 -21.06
CA LYS A 106 -2.76 -16.23 -20.65
C LYS A 106 -1.45 -17.00 -20.58
#